data_AF-A0A6B3HXI1-F1
#
_entry.id   AF-A0A6B3HXI1-F1
#
_cell.length_a   1.000
_cell.length_b   1.000
_cell.length_c   1.000
_cell.angle_alpha   90.00
_cell.angle_beta   90.00
_cell.angle_gamma   90.00
#
_symmetry.space_group_name_H-M   'P 1'
#
loop_
_entity.id
_entity.type
_entity.pdbx_description
1 polymer ?
#
loop_
_entity_poly.entity_id
_entity_poly.type
_entity_poly.pdbx_seq_one_letter_code
_entity_poly.pdbx_strand_id
1 'polypeptide(L)'
;MELAYYSDYAVRLVNTEEPARNKDALTSVEAVRELFGANQQAARRTTDADVTRFRSVRARLRAVFEAADGGDETLAVDLLNSLLLEFPVSPQISGHDVRDEDGRPDWHMHLAD
;
A
#
# COMPACT_ATOMS: atom_id res chain seq x y z
N MET A 1 -16.24 4.92 -5.27
CA MET A 1 -14.78 4.71 -5.29
C MET A 1 -14.25 5.36 -4.03
N GLU A 2 -14.08 4.58 -2.96
CA GLU A 2 -13.57 5.10 -1.68
C GLU A 2 -12.05 5.22 -1.80
N LEU A 3 -11.53 6.45 -1.93
CA LEU A 3 -10.08 6.71 -1.99
C LEU A 3 -9.35 6.08 -0.78
N ALA A 4 -10.05 6.02 0.36
CA ALA A 4 -9.59 5.39 1.59
C ALA A 4 -9.19 3.91 1.41
N TYR A 5 -9.90 3.17 0.55
CA TYR A 5 -9.61 1.76 0.27
C TYR A 5 -8.21 1.59 -0.36
N TYR A 6 -7.81 2.51 -1.24
CA TYR A 6 -6.49 2.47 -1.88
C TYR A 6 -5.36 2.87 -0.93
N SER A 7 -5.65 3.70 0.09
CA SER A 7 -4.66 4.12 1.08
C SER A 7 -4.50 3.19 2.28
N ASP A 8 -5.41 2.22 2.48
CA ASP A 8 -5.42 1.35 3.67
C ASP A 8 -4.09 0.62 3.87
N TYR A 9 -3.52 0.04 2.80
CA TYR A 9 -2.21 -0.61 2.89
C TYR A 9 -1.07 0.35 3.25
N ALA A 10 -1.10 1.59 2.73
CA ALA A 10 -0.10 2.60 3.07
C ALA A 10 -0.17 2.98 4.56
N VAL A 11 -1.39 3.18 5.09
CA VAL A 11 -1.63 3.48 6.51
C VAL A 11 -1.20 2.32 7.40
N ARG A 12 -1.59 1.09 7.08
CA ARG A 12 -1.17 -0.12 7.82
C ARG A 12 0.34 -0.25 7.84
N LEU A 13 0.99 -0.07 6.69
CA LEU A 13 2.44 -0.17 6.56
C LEU A 13 3.15 0.88 7.43
N VAL A 14 2.75 2.16 7.34
CA VAL A 14 3.35 3.24 8.15
C VAL A 14 3.20 2.96 9.65
N ASN A 15 2.05 2.44 10.07
CA ASN A 15 1.76 2.10 11.47
C ASN A 15 2.49 0.85 11.99
N THR A 16 3.25 0.12 11.17
CA THR A 16 4.14 -0.94 11.67
C THR A 16 5.33 -0.39 12.46
N GLU A 17 5.57 0.92 12.42
CA GLU A 17 6.63 1.58 13.16
C GLU A 17 6.07 2.68 14.06
N GLU A 18 6.52 2.69 15.31
CA GLU A 18 6.21 3.71 16.30
C GLU A 18 7.54 4.33 16.79
N PRO A 19 8.12 5.31 16.07
CA PRO A 19 9.44 5.86 16.40
C PRO A 19 9.51 6.45 17.81
N ALA A 20 8.46 7.17 18.23
CA ALA A 20 8.36 7.75 19.57
C ALA A 20 8.38 6.70 20.70
N ARG A 21 8.07 5.43 20.39
CA ARG A 21 8.11 4.31 21.33
C ARG A 21 9.26 3.35 21.05
N ASN A 22 10.13 3.65 20.10
CA ASN A 22 11.22 2.80 19.62
C ASN A 22 10.75 1.36 19.30
N LYS A 23 9.62 1.25 18.58
CA LYS A 23 9.06 -0.04 18.15
C LYS A 23 9.01 -0.15 16.63
N ASP A 24 9.36 -1.33 16.14
CA ASP A 24 9.21 -1.72 14.74
C ASP A 24 8.70 -3.17 14.68
N ALA A 25 7.51 -3.34 14.12
CA ALA A 25 6.85 -4.63 13.98
C ALA A 25 7.15 -5.31 12.63
N LEU A 26 7.70 -4.59 11.64
CA LEU A 26 7.95 -5.13 10.30
C LEU A 26 9.35 -5.76 10.20
N THR A 27 9.58 -6.81 10.98
CA THR A 27 10.92 -7.41 11.17
C THR A 27 11.08 -8.79 10.52
N SER A 28 10.01 -9.37 9.97
CA SER A 28 10.03 -10.67 9.32
C SER A 28 9.14 -10.71 8.08
N VAL A 29 9.33 -11.74 7.24
CA VAL A 29 8.46 -11.98 6.08
C VAL A 29 7.02 -12.28 6.51
N GLU A 30 6.82 -12.93 7.66
CA GLU A 30 5.50 -13.17 8.26
C GLU A 30 4.79 -11.84 8.57
N ALA A 31 5.49 -10.87 9.15
CA ALA A 31 4.92 -9.55 9.42
C ALA A 31 4.50 -8.83 8.12
N VAL A 32 5.26 -9.00 7.03
CA VAL A 32 4.87 -8.47 5.70
C VAL A 32 3.64 -9.20 5.16
N ARG A 33 3.53 -10.52 5.35
CA ARG A 33 2.35 -11.30 4.91
C ARG A 33 1.09 -10.88 5.65
N GLU A 34 1.20 -10.59 6.95
CA GLU A 34 0.09 -10.11 7.78
C GLU A 34 -0.49 -8.77 7.27
N LEU A 35 0.34 -7.90 6.67
CA LEU A 35 -0.14 -6.64 6.07
C LEU A 35 -1.21 -6.86 5.01
N PHE A 36 -1.08 -7.92 4.20
CA PHE A 36 -1.98 -8.21 3.08
C PHE A 36 -3.35 -8.75 3.52
N GLY A 37 -3.49 -9.20 4.77
CA GLY A 37 -4.76 -9.68 5.34
C GLY A 37 -5.43 -10.75 4.47
N ALA A 38 -6.65 -10.48 4.02
CA ALA A 38 -7.43 -11.40 3.18
C ALA A 38 -6.88 -11.59 1.75
N ASN A 39 -5.97 -10.73 1.29
CA ASN A 39 -5.33 -10.87 -0.02
C ASN A 39 -4.23 -11.93 0.01
N GLN A 40 -4.65 -13.19 -0.03
CA GLN A 40 -3.75 -14.35 0.12
C GLN A 40 -2.77 -14.51 -1.05
N GLN A 41 -3.07 -13.95 -2.23
CA GLN A 41 -2.19 -14.09 -3.40
C GLN A 41 -0.92 -13.26 -3.26
N ALA A 42 -1.05 -12.00 -2.81
CA ALA A 42 0.11 -11.15 -2.55
C ALA A 42 0.99 -11.74 -1.43
N ALA A 43 0.39 -12.18 -0.33
CA ALA A 43 1.10 -12.80 0.80
C ALA A 43 1.91 -14.06 0.40
N ARG A 44 1.41 -14.87 -0.55
CA ARG A 44 2.12 -16.07 -1.03
C ARG A 44 3.40 -15.76 -1.79
N ARG A 45 3.49 -14.59 -2.43
CA ARG A 45 4.64 -14.17 -3.24
C ARG A 45 5.72 -13.45 -2.41
N THR A 46 5.42 -13.10 -1.16
CA THR A 46 6.33 -12.37 -0.28
C THR A 46 7.54 -13.20 0.14
N THR A 47 8.71 -12.58 0.05
CA THR A 47 10.03 -13.12 0.40
C THR A 47 10.72 -12.27 1.48
N ASP A 48 11.80 -12.78 2.09
CA ASP A 48 12.58 -12.01 3.08
C ASP A 48 13.16 -10.71 2.51
N ALA A 49 13.46 -10.67 1.21
CA ALA A 49 13.93 -9.46 0.55
C ALA A 49 12.90 -8.33 0.60
N ASP A 50 11.61 -8.68 0.70
CA ASP A 50 10.54 -7.71 0.74
C ASP A 50 10.46 -6.99 2.09
N VAL A 51 10.97 -7.56 3.19
CA VAL A 51 11.03 -6.86 4.49
C VAL A 51 11.79 -5.55 4.36
N THR A 52 13.00 -5.57 3.79
CA THR A 52 13.82 -4.36 3.59
C THR A 52 13.15 -3.38 2.62
N ARG A 53 12.54 -3.88 1.53
CA ARG A 53 11.84 -3.03 0.55
C ARG A 53 10.64 -2.33 1.17
N PHE A 54 9.80 -3.05 1.91
CA PHE A 54 8.64 -2.49 2.57
C PHE A 54 9.04 -1.49 3.67
N ARG A 55 10.12 -1.72 4.42
CA ARG A 55 10.65 -0.73 5.37
C ARG A 55 11.13 0.55 4.67
N SER A 56 11.75 0.44 3.49
CA SER A 56 12.14 1.60 2.69
C SER A 56 10.92 2.38 2.18
N VAL A 57 9.92 1.69 1.63
CA VAL A 57 8.66 2.31 1.19
C VAL A 57 7.92 2.95 2.36
N ARG A 58 7.89 2.29 3.54
CA ARG A 58 7.30 2.80 4.78
C ARG A 58 7.84 4.16 5.16
N ALA A 59 9.17 4.32 5.16
CA ALA A 59 9.80 5.59 5.52
C ALA A 59 9.40 6.73 4.56
N ARG A 60 9.27 6.43 3.27
CA ARG A 60 8.89 7.41 2.24
C ARG A 60 7.42 7.79 2.34
N LEU A 61 6.54 6.82 2.58
CA LEU A 61 5.12 7.08 2.85
C LEU A 61 4.94 7.88 4.14
N ARG A 62 5.71 7.59 5.20
CA ARG A 62 5.68 8.37 6.44
C ARG A 62 5.99 9.84 6.18
N ALA A 63 7.01 10.15 5.36
CA ALA A 63 7.32 11.52 4.98
C ALA A 63 6.17 12.23 4.25
N VAL A 64 5.41 11.51 3.41
CA VAL A 64 4.18 12.04 2.77
C VAL A 64 3.14 12.40 3.83
N PHE A 65 2.88 11.50 4.78
CA PHE A 65 1.90 11.73 5.85
C PHE A 65 2.33 12.87 6.79
N GLU A 66 3.60 12.95 7.16
CA GLU A 66 4.14 14.01 8.03
C GLU A 66 4.09 15.39 7.34
N ALA A 67 4.40 15.47 6.04
CA ALA A 67 4.25 16.70 5.27
C ALA A 67 2.78 17.15 5.20
N ALA A 68 1.87 16.20 4.95
CA ALA A 68 0.44 16.48 4.90
C ALA A 68 -0.12 16.93 6.28
N ASP A 69 0.25 16.24 7.37
CA ASP A 69 -0.15 16.59 8.74
C ASP A 69 0.41 17.97 9.16
N GLY A 70 1.62 18.29 8.71
CA GLY A 70 2.25 19.61 8.89
C GLY A 70 1.66 20.73 8.02
N GLY A 71 0.73 20.42 7.11
CA GLY A 71 0.11 21.39 6.20
C GLY A 71 0.95 21.78 4.98
N ASP A 72 2.06 21.09 4.71
CA ASP A 72 2.87 21.30 3.50
C ASP A 72 2.36 20.42 2.36
N GLU A 73 1.22 20.82 1.79
CA GLU A 73 0.54 20.08 0.72
C GLU A 73 1.42 19.92 -0.53
N THR A 74 2.26 20.92 -0.83
CA THR A 74 3.14 20.88 -2.02
C THR A 74 4.21 19.81 -1.85
N LEU A 75 4.89 19.77 -0.69
CA LEU A 75 5.86 18.72 -0.39
C LEU A 75 5.21 17.34 -0.39
N ALA A 76 4.03 17.19 0.20
CA ALA A 76 3.32 15.92 0.22
C ALA A 76 3.03 15.39 -1.20
N VAL A 77 2.59 16.28 -2.10
CA VAL A 77 2.34 15.94 -3.51
C VAL A 77 3.64 15.60 -4.25
N ASP A 78 4.73 16.34 -4.03
CA ASP A 78 6.03 16.07 -4.66
C ASP A 78 6.61 14.71 -4.25
N LEU A 79 6.49 14.36 -2.97
CA LEU A 79 6.89 13.06 -2.45
C LEU A 79 6.03 11.92 -3.03
N LEU A 80 4.72 12.13 -3.13
CA LEU A 80 3.82 11.15 -3.74
C LEU A 80 4.11 10.95 -5.23
N ASN A 81 4.34 12.02 -5.97
CA ASN A 81 4.73 11.95 -7.39
C ASN A 81 6.07 11.24 -7.57
N SER A 82 7.03 11.47 -6.68
CA SER A 82 8.31 10.76 -6.69
C SER A 82 8.12 9.24 -6.52
N LEU A 83 7.20 8.81 -5.66
CA LEU A 83 6.84 7.41 -5.51
C LEU A 83 6.17 6.85 -6.77
N LEU A 84 5.26 7.60 -7.40
CA LEU A 84 4.60 7.16 -8.64
C LEU A 84 5.55 7.07 -9.83
N LEU A 85 6.59 7.89 -9.88
CA LEU A 85 7.63 7.81 -10.91
C LEU A 85 8.53 6.58 -10.72
N GLU A 86 8.84 6.22 -9.47
CA GLU A 86 9.67 5.05 -9.17
C GLU A 86 8.89 3.73 -9.27
N PHE A 87 7.62 3.74 -8.87
CA PHE A 87 6.71 2.60 -8.91
C PHE A 87 5.52 2.93 -9.83
N PRO A 88 5.73 2.95 -11.14
CA PRO A 88 4.70 3.37 -12.09
C PRO A 88 3.49 2.44 -12.06
N VAL A 89 2.34 3.04 -11.83
CA VAL A 89 1.03 2.39 -11.90
C VAL A 89 0.60 2.25 -13.37
N SER A 90 0.18 1.04 -13.76
CA SER A 90 -0.42 0.77 -15.08
C SER A 90 -1.88 0.41 -14.89
N PRO A 91 -2.83 1.32 -15.19
CA PRO A 91 -4.23 1.04 -14.99
C PRO A 91 -4.71 -0.14 -15.85
N GLN A 92 -5.44 -1.08 -15.25
CA GLN A 92 -6.04 -2.22 -15.94
C GLN A 92 -7.51 -2.36 -15.56
N ILE A 93 -8.37 -2.64 -16.55
CA ILE A 93 -9.77 -3.00 -16.30
C ILE A 93 -9.87 -4.52 -16.19
N SER A 94 -10.40 -5.01 -15.07
CA SER A 94 -10.61 -6.44 -14.77
C SER A 94 -12.06 -6.69 -14.36
N GLY A 95 -12.54 -7.91 -14.56
CA GLY A 95 -13.87 -8.35 -14.17
C GLY A 95 -13.81 -9.74 -13.54
N HIS A 96 -12.82 -9.96 -12.68
CA HIS A 96 -12.57 -11.29 -12.11
C HIS A 96 -13.55 -11.67 -10.97
N ASP A 97 -14.28 -10.70 -10.43
CA ASP A 97 -15.34 -10.91 -9.45
C ASP A 97 -16.71 -10.98 -10.14
N VAL A 98 -17.71 -11.53 -9.43
CA VAL A 98 -19.08 -11.68 -9.92
C VAL A 98 -20.00 -10.67 -9.24
N ARG A 99 -20.72 -9.89 -10.04
CA ARG A 99 -21.58 -8.80 -9.57
C ARG A 99 -22.93 -9.28 -9.03
N ASP A 100 -23.50 -10.31 -9.64
CA ASP A 100 -24.85 -10.79 -9.38
C ASP A 100 -25.00 -12.30 -9.67
N GLU A 101 -26.12 -12.89 -9.24
CA GLU A 101 -26.43 -14.33 -9.39
C GLU A 101 -26.48 -14.78 -10.86
N ASP A 102 -26.62 -13.84 -11.80
CA ASP A 102 -26.58 -14.09 -13.24
C ASP A 102 -25.14 -14.29 -13.78
N GLY A 103 -24.13 -14.21 -12.91
CA GLY A 103 -22.73 -14.47 -13.25
C GLY A 103 -22.05 -13.33 -14.00
N ARG A 104 -22.61 -12.11 -13.97
CA ARG A 104 -22.01 -10.97 -14.69
C ARG A 104 -20.71 -10.52 -14.02
N PRO A 105 -19.64 -10.25 -14.79
CA PRO A 105 -18.41 -9.70 -14.25
C PRO A 105 -18.64 -8.37 -13.52
N ASP A 106 -18.05 -8.22 -12.34
CA ASP A 106 -17.95 -6.93 -11.66
C ASP A 106 -16.74 -6.17 -12.19
N TRP A 107 -16.96 -5.34 -13.20
CA TRP A 107 -15.90 -4.58 -13.86
C TRP A 107 -15.36 -3.47 -12.95
N HIS A 108 -14.06 -3.49 -12.70
CA HIS A 108 -13.36 -2.47 -11.92
C HIS A 108 -11.96 -2.19 -12.46
N MET A 109 -11.41 -1.03 -12.08
CA MET A 109 -10.07 -0.60 -12.46
C MET A 109 -9.07 -0.92 -11.36
N HIS A 110 -8.07 -1.74 -11.69
CA HIS A 110 -6.85 -1.90 -10.92
C HIS A 110 -5.88 -0.76 -11.24
N LEU A 111 -5.26 -0.20 -10.21
CA LEU A 111 -4.21 0.81 -10.35
C LEU A 111 -2.81 0.19 -10.22
N ALA A 112 -2.68 -1.02 -9.66
CA ALA A 112 -1.45 -1.80 -9.63
C ALA A 112 -1.79 -3.29 -9.46
N ASP A 113 -0.99 -4.16 -10.08
CA ASP A 113 -1.07 -5.64 -10.02
C ASP A 113 0.29 -6.24 -9.62
#